data_AF-A0A4Y2IQ73-F1
#
_entry.id   AF-A0A4Y2IQ73-F1
#
_cell.length_a   1.000
_cell.length_b   1.000
_cell.length_c   1.000
_cell.angle_alpha   90.00
_cell.angle_beta   90.00
_cell.angle_gamma   90.00
#
_symmetry.space_group_name_H-M   'P 1'
#
loop_
_entity.id
_entity.type
_entity.pdbx_description
1 polymer ?
#
loop_
_entity_poly.entity_id
_entity_poly.type
_entity_poly.pdbx_seq_one_letter_code
_entity_poly.pdbx_strand_id
1 'polypeptide(L)'
;MRSRKSGLEKKLRNKYPQLLDIGGDTCHHAHNAAKAFCKPFYMYVEKLAIDMHNDFEWSPDLRAVLSNICDVLNIKCLLVIFLINGLSAPERANLINEALRYTHDTGVDVVSLTFDGTSSNIAAANELGANITANNLVNFFPHPVTSNPIYVILDACHMLKLVRNCLASKGSLYDGENLVNWKYITELGKLQRLQAATKLRLRHVQWYRERNKVKVAAQVLSSSAADALHH
;
A
#
# COMPACT_ATOMS: atom_id res chain seq x y z
N MET A 1 20.46 14.44 -13.69
CA MET A 1 21.06 13.17 -14.18
C MET A 1 20.17 12.03 -13.70
N ARG A 2 19.58 11.24 -14.61
CA ARG A 2 18.84 10.02 -14.24
C ARG A 2 19.88 8.93 -13.94
N SER A 3 19.81 8.33 -12.75
CA SER A 3 20.71 7.26 -12.33
C SER A 3 20.58 6.03 -13.25
N ARG A 4 21.66 5.24 -13.36
CA ARG A 4 21.69 3.99 -14.12
C ARG A 4 20.68 3.01 -13.51
N LYS A 5 19.66 2.63 -14.28
CA LYS A 5 18.63 1.64 -13.90
C LYS A 5 19.30 0.31 -13.52
N SER A 6 18.93 -0.24 -12.37
CA SER A 6 19.52 -1.48 -11.84
C SER A 6 19.18 -2.68 -12.72
N GLY A 7 20.00 -3.74 -12.64
CA GLY A 7 19.83 -4.95 -13.45
C GLY A 7 18.49 -5.67 -13.26
N LEU A 8 17.87 -5.55 -12.07
CA LEU A 8 16.57 -6.14 -11.76
C LEU A 8 15.42 -5.39 -12.44
N GLU A 9 15.43 -4.06 -12.41
CA GLU A 9 14.44 -3.23 -13.09
C GLU A 9 14.48 -3.48 -14.61
N LYS A 10 15.69 -3.60 -15.18
CA LYS A 10 15.87 -3.90 -16.61
C LYS A 10 15.33 -5.29 -16.99
N LYS A 11 15.56 -6.31 -16.15
CA LYS A 11 15.03 -7.66 -16.34
C LYS A 11 13.49 -7.69 -16.25
N LEU A 12 12.91 -6.99 -15.28
CA LEU A 12 11.46 -6.89 -15.10
C LEU A 12 10.79 -6.14 -16.26
N ARG A 13 11.40 -5.06 -16.76
CA ARG A 13 10.89 -4.30 -17.91
C ARG A 13 10.91 -5.08 -19.22
N ASN A 14 11.93 -5.90 -19.44
CA ASN A 14 11.97 -6.79 -20.61
C ASN A 14 10.83 -7.82 -20.59
N LYS A 15 10.41 -8.25 -19.40
CA LYS A 15 9.33 -9.23 -19.22
C LYS A 15 7.93 -8.58 -19.18
N TYR A 16 7.84 -7.35 -18.68
CA TYR A 16 6.59 -6.61 -18.50
C TYR A 16 6.76 -5.13 -18.93
N PRO A 17 6.74 -4.83 -20.24
CA PRO A 17 7.03 -3.49 -20.75
C PRO A 17 6.02 -2.42 -20.29
N GLN A 18 4.81 -2.82 -19.89
CA GLN A 18 3.78 -1.94 -19.35
C GLN A 18 4.03 -1.45 -17.89
N LEU A 19 5.05 -1.96 -17.19
CA LEU A 19 5.32 -1.52 -15.82
C LEU A 19 5.84 -0.06 -15.77
N LEU A 20 5.08 0.81 -15.11
CA LEU A 20 5.53 2.14 -14.70
C LEU A 20 6.73 2.04 -13.73
N ASP A 21 7.54 3.11 -13.66
CA ASP A 21 8.80 3.11 -12.90
C ASP A 21 8.64 2.67 -11.44
N ILE A 22 9.13 1.47 -11.12
CA ILE A 22 8.98 0.81 -9.81
C ILE A 22 9.76 1.59 -8.72
N GLY A 23 10.72 2.41 -9.11
CA GLY A 23 11.57 3.16 -8.20
C GLY A 23 10.88 4.37 -7.58
N GLY A 24 10.00 4.18 -6.59
CA GLY A 24 9.52 5.21 -5.65
C GLY A 24 8.76 6.43 -6.22
N ASP A 25 8.88 6.72 -7.50
CA ASP A 25 8.31 7.86 -8.21
C ASP A 25 6.89 7.59 -8.67
N THR A 26 6.48 6.33 -8.83
CA THR A 26 5.07 6.00 -9.13
C THR A 26 4.14 6.48 -8.01
N CYS A 27 4.52 6.33 -6.74
CA CYS A 27 3.75 6.87 -5.63
C CYS A 27 3.73 8.40 -5.63
N HIS A 28 4.82 9.07 -6.01
CA HIS A 28 4.85 10.52 -6.18
C HIS A 28 4.00 11.00 -7.36
N HIS A 29 4.02 10.30 -8.50
CA HIS A 29 3.20 10.61 -9.66
C HIS A 29 1.72 10.39 -9.37
N ALA A 30 1.36 9.28 -8.73
CA ALA A 30 -0.01 9.04 -8.25
C ALA A 30 -0.44 10.13 -7.27
N HIS A 31 0.41 10.50 -6.31
CA HIS A 31 0.13 11.59 -5.37
C HIS A 31 -0.05 12.94 -6.08
N ASN A 32 0.81 13.28 -7.04
CA ASN A 32 0.74 14.54 -7.78
C ASN A 32 -0.47 14.58 -8.71
N ALA A 33 -0.79 13.47 -9.37
CA ALA A 33 -1.97 13.33 -10.21
C ALA A 33 -3.24 13.46 -9.38
N ALA A 34 -3.33 12.77 -8.24
CA ALA A 34 -4.43 12.90 -7.30
C ALA A 34 -4.57 14.34 -6.81
N LYS A 35 -3.46 15.00 -6.45
CA LYS A 35 -3.47 16.40 -6.02
C LYS A 35 -3.92 17.36 -7.13
N ALA A 36 -3.51 17.12 -8.38
CA ALA A 36 -3.93 17.92 -9.53
C ALA A 36 -5.42 17.72 -9.82
N PHE A 37 -5.90 16.48 -9.74
CA PHE A 37 -7.30 16.12 -9.87
C PHE A 37 -8.16 16.75 -8.76
N CYS A 38 -7.71 16.72 -7.50
CA CYS A 38 -8.47 17.27 -6.38
C CYS A 38 -8.42 18.82 -6.30
N LYS A 39 -7.44 19.46 -6.96
CA LYS A 39 -7.22 20.92 -6.89
C LYS A 39 -8.47 21.78 -7.20
N PRO A 40 -9.29 21.48 -8.23
CA PRO A 40 -10.51 22.25 -8.53
C PRO A 40 -11.59 22.11 -7.45
N PHE A 41 -11.50 21.09 -6.60
CA PHE A 41 -12.52 20.77 -5.61
C PHE A 41 -12.25 21.36 -4.22
N TYR A 42 -11.27 22.28 -4.07
CA TYR A 42 -11.04 23.04 -2.82
C TYR A 42 -11.04 22.18 -1.54
N MET A 43 -10.32 21.06 -1.53
CA MET A 43 -10.24 20.08 -0.43
C MET A 43 -11.51 19.26 -0.14
N TYR A 44 -12.59 19.41 -0.91
CA TYR A 44 -13.83 18.68 -0.67
C TYR A 44 -13.64 17.16 -0.84
N VAL A 45 -12.87 16.75 -1.85
CA VAL A 45 -12.54 15.33 -2.11
C VAL A 45 -11.62 14.79 -1.01
N GLU A 46 -10.59 15.55 -0.60
CA GLU A 46 -9.69 15.14 0.47
C GLU A 46 -10.41 15.03 1.82
N LYS A 47 -11.28 16.00 2.13
CA LYS A 47 -12.08 16.00 3.35
C LYS A 47 -13.04 14.82 3.35
N LEU A 48 -13.73 14.58 2.23
CA LEU A 48 -14.56 13.38 2.09
C LEU A 48 -13.75 12.09 2.27
N ALA A 49 -12.56 11.97 1.68
CA ALA A 49 -11.74 10.77 1.84
C ALA A 49 -11.25 10.58 3.29
N ILE A 50 -10.99 11.67 4.00
CA ILE A 50 -10.67 11.67 5.44
C ILE A 50 -11.90 11.27 6.25
N ASP A 51 -13.07 11.84 5.97
CA ASP A 51 -14.33 11.54 6.64
C ASP A 51 -14.72 10.08 6.37
N MET A 52 -14.57 9.58 5.14
CA MET A 52 -14.71 8.16 4.80
C MET A 52 -13.73 7.29 5.59
N HIS A 53 -12.45 7.68 5.66
CA HIS A 53 -11.45 6.94 6.42
C HIS A 53 -11.76 6.86 7.92
N ASN A 54 -12.39 7.91 8.48
CA ASN A 54 -12.70 8.01 9.90
C ASN A 54 -14.08 7.45 10.26
N ASP A 55 -15.09 7.60 9.40
CA ASP A 55 -16.51 7.53 9.77
C ASP A 55 -17.36 6.59 8.90
N PHE A 56 -16.75 5.70 8.10
CA PHE A 56 -17.52 4.72 7.34
C PHE A 56 -18.42 3.84 8.23
N GLU A 57 -18.03 3.63 9.48
CA GLU A 57 -18.80 2.82 10.43
C GLU A 57 -20.12 3.51 10.88
N TRP A 58 -20.25 4.84 10.77
CA TRP A 58 -21.33 5.59 11.46
C TRP A 58 -22.09 6.62 10.62
N SER A 59 -21.66 6.95 9.39
CA SER A 59 -22.32 8.01 8.61
C SER A 59 -23.02 7.52 7.33
N PRO A 60 -24.36 7.34 7.34
CA PRO A 60 -25.14 7.08 6.13
C PRO A 60 -25.05 8.22 5.09
N ASP A 61 -24.80 9.45 5.52
CA ASP A 61 -24.63 10.61 4.63
C ASP A 61 -23.37 10.46 3.76
N LEU A 62 -22.27 9.92 4.31
CA LEU A 62 -21.05 9.66 3.56
C LEU A 62 -21.26 8.60 2.46
N ARG A 63 -22.12 7.60 2.71
CA ARG A 63 -22.48 6.60 1.69
C ARG A 63 -23.22 7.23 0.51
N ALA A 64 -24.13 8.16 0.77
CA ALA A 64 -24.86 8.89 -0.28
C ALA A 64 -23.92 9.78 -1.10
N VAL A 65 -23.01 10.50 -0.45
CA VAL A 65 -22.02 11.34 -1.15
C VAL A 65 -21.06 10.49 -2.00
N LEU A 66 -20.61 9.36 -1.48
CA LEU A 66 -19.77 8.43 -2.25
C LEU A 66 -20.50 7.90 -3.49
N SER A 67 -21.78 7.51 -3.35
CA SER A 67 -22.59 7.07 -4.48
C SER A 67 -22.65 8.15 -5.57
N ASN A 68 -22.94 9.39 -5.20
CA ASN A 68 -22.98 10.51 -6.15
C ASN A 68 -21.65 10.72 -6.87
N ILE A 69 -20.51 10.59 -6.18
CA ILE A 69 -19.19 10.69 -6.81
C ILE A 69 -18.94 9.52 -7.75
N CYS A 70 -19.33 8.32 -7.36
CA CYS A 70 -19.22 7.13 -8.20
C CYS A 70 -20.04 7.30 -9.48
N ASP A 71 -21.24 7.86 -9.39
CA ASP A 71 -22.08 8.18 -10.54
C ASP A 71 -21.45 9.24 -11.45
N VAL A 72 -20.93 10.34 -10.88
CA VAL A 72 -20.26 11.41 -11.63
C VAL A 72 -19.00 10.92 -12.34
N LEU A 73 -18.25 10.02 -11.69
CA LEU A 73 -17.02 9.45 -12.23
C LEU A 73 -17.26 8.22 -13.11
N ASN A 74 -18.51 7.78 -13.25
CA ASN A 74 -18.88 6.54 -13.92
C ASN A 74 -18.10 5.32 -13.38
N ILE A 75 -17.91 5.29 -12.06
CA ILE A 75 -17.26 4.20 -11.31
C ILE A 75 -18.36 3.36 -10.67
N LYS A 76 -18.40 2.06 -10.95
CA LYS A 76 -19.25 1.14 -10.18
C LYS A 76 -18.59 0.87 -8.83
N CYS A 77 -19.22 1.29 -7.74
CA CYS A 77 -18.74 1.05 -6.39
C CYS A 77 -19.87 0.44 -5.54
N LEU A 78 -19.64 -0.75 -5.00
CA LEU A 78 -20.50 -1.34 -4.00
C LEU A 78 -19.79 -1.27 -2.64
N LEU A 79 -20.48 -0.70 -1.65
CA LEU A 79 -19.99 -0.62 -0.29
C LEU A 79 -20.72 -1.63 0.60
N VAL A 80 -19.97 -2.59 1.12
CA VAL A 80 -20.43 -3.56 2.12
C VAL A 80 -19.55 -3.42 3.35
N ILE A 81 -20.17 -3.23 4.52
CA ILE A 81 -19.48 -3.01 5.80
C ILE A 81 -19.80 -4.16 6.74
N PHE A 82 -18.76 -4.73 7.35
CA PHE A 82 -18.89 -5.75 8.37
C PHE A 82 -18.10 -5.37 9.62
N LEU A 83 -18.66 -5.68 10.78
CA LEU A 83 -17.93 -5.61 12.05
C LEU A 83 -17.08 -6.87 12.20
N ILE A 84 -15.75 -6.72 12.18
CA ILE A 84 -14.81 -7.85 12.14
C ILE A 84 -13.96 -8.01 13.41
N ASN A 85 -14.17 -7.16 14.42
CA ASN A 85 -13.39 -7.23 15.65
C ASN A 85 -13.77 -8.50 16.43
N GLY A 86 -12.76 -9.23 16.94
CA GLY A 86 -12.95 -10.51 17.61
C GLY A 86 -13.22 -11.71 16.71
N LEU A 87 -13.46 -11.51 15.40
CA LEU A 87 -13.69 -12.62 14.47
C LEU A 87 -12.40 -13.39 14.17
N SER A 88 -12.53 -14.71 14.12
CA SER A 88 -11.54 -15.66 13.66
C SER A 88 -11.27 -15.54 12.15
N ALA A 89 -10.18 -16.15 11.68
CA ALA A 89 -9.83 -16.14 10.26
C ALA A 89 -10.91 -16.78 9.37
N PRO A 90 -11.50 -17.95 9.71
CA PRO A 90 -12.57 -18.54 8.91
C PRO A 90 -13.83 -17.67 8.85
N GLU A 91 -14.22 -17.04 9.97
CA GLU A 91 -15.37 -16.13 10.01
C GLU A 91 -15.18 -14.92 9.08
N ARG A 92 -13.98 -14.33 9.09
CA ARG A 92 -13.62 -13.24 8.16
C ARG A 92 -13.64 -13.70 6.71
N ALA A 93 -13.12 -14.88 6.41
CA ALA A 93 -13.16 -15.46 5.07
C ALA A 93 -14.61 -15.67 4.58
N ASN A 94 -15.50 -16.14 5.45
CA ASN A 94 -16.92 -16.27 5.13
C ASN A 94 -17.57 -14.92 4.82
N LEU A 95 -17.28 -13.87 5.60
CA LEU A 95 -17.77 -12.52 5.30
C LEU A 95 -17.27 -12.00 3.96
N ILE A 96 -16.02 -12.28 3.60
CA ILE A 96 -15.47 -11.94 2.28
C ILE A 96 -16.22 -12.68 1.17
N ASN A 97 -16.49 -13.97 1.34
CA ASN A 97 -17.26 -14.75 0.38
C ASN A 97 -18.69 -14.20 0.21
N GLU A 98 -19.36 -13.83 1.29
CA GLU A 98 -20.68 -13.18 1.23
C GLU A 98 -20.61 -11.83 0.51
N ALA A 99 -19.60 -11.01 0.80
CA ALA A 99 -19.38 -9.74 0.10
C ALA A 99 -19.23 -9.96 -1.41
N LEU A 100 -18.49 -10.99 -1.82
CA LEU A 100 -18.28 -11.34 -3.22
C LEU A 100 -19.57 -11.80 -3.89
N ARG A 101 -20.39 -12.61 -3.20
CA ARG A 101 -21.73 -13.02 -3.69
C ARG A 101 -22.63 -11.80 -3.91
N TYR A 102 -22.76 -10.93 -2.91
CA TYR A 102 -23.56 -9.70 -3.04
C TYR A 102 -23.05 -8.79 -4.17
N THR A 103 -21.73 -8.69 -4.34
CA THR A 103 -21.14 -7.86 -5.39
C THR A 103 -21.41 -8.45 -6.78
N HIS A 104 -21.33 -9.77 -6.92
CA HIS A 104 -21.63 -10.46 -8.16
C HIS A 104 -23.09 -10.25 -8.61
N ASP A 105 -24.05 -10.28 -7.68
CA ASP A 105 -25.47 -10.08 -7.99
C ASP A 105 -25.77 -8.67 -8.55
N THR A 106 -24.89 -7.70 -8.29
CA THR A 106 -24.98 -6.34 -8.87
C THR A 106 -24.35 -6.21 -10.26
N GLY A 107 -23.75 -7.28 -10.79
CA GLY A 107 -23.03 -7.28 -12.06
C GLY A 107 -21.67 -6.55 -12.00
N VAL A 108 -21.06 -6.48 -10.81
CA VAL A 108 -19.70 -5.97 -10.62
C VAL A 108 -18.73 -7.14 -10.53
N ASP A 109 -17.69 -7.10 -11.38
CA ASP A 109 -16.64 -8.12 -11.39
C ASP A 109 -15.51 -7.74 -10.43
N VAL A 110 -15.39 -8.51 -9.34
CA VAL A 110 -14.28 -8.37 -8.39
C VAL A 110 -13.11 -9.23 -8.85
N VAL A 111 -11.99 -8.57 -9.21
CA VAL A 111 -10.78 -9.24 -9.72
C VAL A 111 -9.66 -9.37 -8.70
N SER A 112 -9.74 -8.63 -7.58
CA SER A 112 -8.70 -8.63 -6.57
C SER A 112 -9.21 -8.28 -5.18
N LEU A 113 -8.56 -8.84 -4.15
CA LEU A 113 -8.73 -8.49 -2.74
C LEU A 113 -7.46 -7.78 -2.26
N THR A 114 -7.59 -6.54 -1.78
CA THR A 114 -6.46 -5.75 -1.25
C THR A 114 -6.60 -5.51 0.25
N PHE A 115 -5.56 -5.77 1.02
CA PHE A 115 -5.58 -5.58 2.48
C PHE A 115 -4.18 -5.31 3.07
N ASP A 116 -4.12 -4.90 4.34
CA ASP A 116 -2.85 -4.67 5.04
C ASP A 116 -2.19 -5.97 5.54
N GLY A 117 -0.88 -5.97 5.79
CA GLY A 117 -0.14 -7.20 6.13
C GLY A 117 -0.30 -7.65 7.58
N THR A 118 -1.46 -7.46 8.20
CA THR A 118 -1.72 -7.96 9.55
C THR A 118 -1.88 -9.48 9.53
N SER A 119 -1.45 -10.15 10.61
CA SER A 119 -1.52 -11.62 10.70
C SER A 119 -2.93 -12.16 10.55
N SER A 120 -3.93 -11.44 11.06
CA SER A 120 -5.34 -11.81 10.98
C SER A 120 -5.90 -11.72 9.55
N ASN A 121 -5.51 -10.70 8.77
CA ASN A 121 -5.94 -10.58 7.38
C ASN A 121 -5.23 -11.60 6.47
N ILE A 122 -3.94 -11.86 6.72
CA ILE A 122 -3.20 -12.93 6.03
C ILE A 122 -3.84 -14.29 6.32
N ALA A 123 -4.20 -14.55 7.58
CA ALA A 123 -4.88 -15.80 7.94
C ALA A 123 -6.23 -15.94 7.22
N ALA A 124 -7.05 -14.88 7.17
CA ALA A 124 -8.32 -14.92 6.42
C ALA A 124 -8.11 -15.19 4.91
N ALA A 125 -7.08 -14.59 4.29
CA ALA A 125 -6.76 -14.88 2.90
C ALA A 125 -6.29 -16.33 2.70
N ASN A 126 -5.60 -16.91 3.68
CA ASN A 126 -5.21 -18.31 3.62
C ASN A 126 -6.42 -19.25 3.71
N GLU A 127 -7.41 -18.94 4.56
CA GLU A 127 -8.67 -19.67 4.64
C GLU A 127 -9.47 -19.62 3.33
N LEU A 128 -9.33 -18.55 2.53
CA LEU A 128 -9.93 -18.45 1.20
C LEU A 128 -9.22 -19.32 0.15
N GLY A 129 -8.00 -19.81 0.43
CA GLY A 129 -7.19 -20.63 -0.48
C GLY A 129 -5.97 -19.94 -1.07
N ALA A 130 -5.69 -18.68 -0.69
CA ALA A 130 -4.42 -18.04 -1.01
C ALA A 130 -3.31 -18.52 -0.07
N ASN A 131 -2.06 -18.20 -0.38
CA ASN A 131 -0.92 -18.42 0.50
C ASN A 131 0.14 -17.36 0.21
N ILE A 132 0.40 -16.46 1.16
CA ILE A 132 1.34 -15.33 0.99
C ILE A 132 2.72 -15.64 1.60
N THR A 133 3.02 -16.90 1.89
CA THR A 133 4.34 -17.28 2.38
C THR A 133 5.38 -17.27 1.27
N ALA A 134 6.60 -16.82 1.59
CA ALA A 134 7.67 -16.64 0.60
C ALA A 134 8.05 -17.94 -0.13
N ASN A 135 7.90 -19.10 0.54
CA ASN A 135 8.33 -20.39 0.02
C ASN A 135 7.26 -21.11 -0.82
N ASN A 136 5.99 -20.69 -0.73
CA ASN A 136 4.87 -21.33 -1.41
C ASN A 136 3.77 -20.30 -1.71
N LEU A 137 4.10 -19.34 -2.57
CA LEU A 137 3.21 -18.24 -2.91
C LEU A 137 2.07 -18.71 -3.82
N VAL A 138 0.84 -18.65 -3.32
CA VAL A 138 -0.41 -18.78 -4.07
C VAL A 138 -1.15 -17.45 -3.92
N ASN A 139 -1.06 -16.59 -4.93
CA ASN A 139 -1.50 -15.19 -4.83
C ASN A 139 -2.96 -14.97 -5.28
N PHE A 140 -3.78 -16.00 -5.30
CA PHE A 140 -5.19 -15.89 -5.68
C PHE A 140 -6.04 -16.96 -5.00
N PHE A 141 -7.35 -16.76 -5.00
CA PHE A 141 -8.34 -17.76 -4.62
C PHE A 141 -9.53 -17.71 -5.60
N PRO A 142 -10.30 -18.80 -5.76
CA PRO A 142 -11.44 -18.82 -6.68
C PRO A 142 -12.62 -17.99 -6.13
N HIS A 143 -13.25 -17.20 -7.00
CA HIS A 143 -14.49 -16.49 -6.68
C HIS A 143 -15.62 -17.49 -6.31
N PRO A 144 -16.40 -17.28 -5.24
CA PRO A 144 -17.35 -18.28 -4.72
C PRO A 144 -18.51 -18.63 -5.66
N VAL A 145 -18.81 -17.77 -6.63
CA VAL A 145 -19.84 -17.99 -7.67
C VAL A 145 -19.23 -18.39 -9.02
N THR A 146 -18.39 -17.55 -9.61
CA THR A 146 -17.86 -17.74 -10.97
C THR A 146 -16.63 -18.65 -11.06
N SER A 147 -15.99 -18.97 -9.93
CA SER A 147 -14.68 -19.65 -9.87
C SER A 147 -13.53 -18.92 -10.57
N ASN A 148 -13.75 -17.69 -11.08
CA ASN A 148 -12.69 -16.85 -11.62
C ASN A 148 -11.66 -16.48 -10.53
N PRO A 149 -10.37 -16.32 -10.87
CA PRO A 149 -9.36 -16.00 -9.88
C PRO A 149 -9.54 -14.58 -9.32
N ILE A 150 -9.55 -14.47 -7.99
CA ILE A 150 -9.45 -13.21 -7.26
C ILE A 150 -8.04 -13.09 -6.73
N TYR A 151 -7.27 -12.13 -7.26
CA TYR A 151 -5.88 -11.94 -6.87
C TYR A 151 -5.75 -11.23 -5.52
N VAL A 152 -4.89 -11.75 -4.67
CA VAL A 152 -4.57 -11.15 -3.37
C VAL A 152 -3.41 -10.17 -3.52
N ILE A 153 -3.64 -8.92 -3.10
CA ILE A 153 -2.66 -7.84 -3.17
C ILE A 153 -2.49 -7.27 -1.76
N LEU A 154 -1.26 -7.16 -1.29
CA LEU A 154 -0.99 -6.43 -0.05
C LEU A 154 -0.91 -4.93 -0.34
N ASP A 155 -1.48 -4.11 0.54
CA ASP A 155 -1.39 -2.65 0.44
C ASP A 155 0.08 -2.23 0.45
N ALA A 156 0.56 -1.75 -0.71
CA ALA A 156 1.94 -1.35 -0.93
C ALA A 156 2.38 -0.24 0.03
N CYS A 157 1.49 0.69 0.37
CA CYS A 157 1.78 1.76 1.32
C CYS A 157 2.01 1.22 2.72
N HIS A 158 1.19 0.24 3.13
CA HIS A 158 1.40 -0.47 4.38
C HIS A 158 2.69 -1.30 4.35
N MET A 159 2.95 -2.02 3.27
CA MET A 159 4.16 -2.85 3.13
C MET A 159 5.43 -2.01 3.21
N LEU A 160 5.45 -0.84 2.58
CA LEU A 160 6.58 0.09 2.66
C LEU A 160 6.85 0.55 4.10
N LYS A 161 5.79 0.80 4.88
CA LYS A 161 5.93 1.09 6.32
C LYS A 161 6.53 -0.09 7.07
N LEU A 162 6.08 -1.31 6.80
CA LEU A 162 6.59 -2.52 7.46
C LEU A 162 8.06 -2.75 7.14
N VAL A 163 8.49 -2.61 5.88
CA VAL A 163 9.91 -2.73 5.50
C VAL A 163 10.77 -1.72 6.26
N ARG A 164 10.37 -0.43 6.27
CA ARG A 164 11.09 0.60 7.04
C ARG A 164 11.13 0.27 8.53
N ASN A 165 10.00 -0.10 9.12
CA ASN A 165 9.91 -0.42 10.55
C ASN A 165 10.76 -1.65 10.90
N CYS A 166 10.79 -2.66 10.03
CA CYS A 166 11.60 -3.86 10.20
C CYS A 166 13.08 -3.51 10.19
N LEU A 167 13.56 -2.79 9.17
CA LEU A 167 14.95 -2.35 9.09
C LEU A 167 15.36 -1.50 10.30
N ALA A 168 14.52 -0.55 10.70
CA ALA A 168 14.83 0.36 11.80
C ALA A 168 14.78 -0.31 13.19
N SER A 169 13.94 -1.33 13.37
CA SER A 169 13.82 -2.08 14.64
C SER A 169 14.86 -3.18 14.78
N LYS A 170 15.18 -3.89 13.69
CA LYS A 170 16.20 -4.94 13.68
C LYS A 170 17.61 -4.38 13.56
N GLY A 171 17.75 -3.12 13.14
CA GLY A 171 19.04 -2.44 12.96
C GLY A 171 19.72 -2.79 11.64
N SER A 172 19.54 -4.02 11.15
CA SER A 172 20.03 -4.43 9.84
C SER A 172 19.17 -5.54 9.22
N LEU A 173 19.18 -5.63 7.89
CA LEU A 173 18.56 -6.69 7.09
C LEU A 173 19.56 -7.21 6.06
N TYR A 174 19.41 -8.46 5.64
CA TYR A 174 20.15 -9.01 4.50
C TYR A 174 19.32 -8.87 3.23
N ASP A 175 19.94 -8.43 2.14
CA ASP A 175 19.34 -8.40 0.80
C ASP A 175 19.59 -9.70 0.00
N GLY A 176 20.25 -10.68 0.62
CA GLY A 176 20.71 -11.93 0.03
C GLY A 176 22.22 -12.08 0.10
N GLU A 177 22.97 -10.99 -0.12
CA GLU A 177 24.44 -11.01 -0.16
C GLU A 177 25.04 -9.97 0.79
N ASN A 178 24.39 -8.81 0.93
CA ASN A 178 24.90 -7.66 1.64
C ASN A 178 24.03 -7.32 2.85
N LEU A 179 24.69 -6.72 3.85
CA LEU A 179 24.03 -6.21 5.04
C LEU A 179 23.57 -4.77 4.84
N VAL A 180 22.25 -4.55 4.80
CA VAL A 180 21.62 -3.23 4.80
C VAL A 180 21.49 -2.76 6.25
N ASN A 181 22.19 -1.69 6.62
CA ASN A 181 22.26 -1.23 8.01
C ASN A 181 21.57 0.13 8.23
N TRP A 182 20.68 0.20 9.22
CA TRP A 182 19.97 1.42 9.62
C TRP A 182 20.90 2.53 10.12
N LYS A 183 22.10 2.18 10.59
CA LYS A 183 23.14 3.14 11.00
C LYS A 183 23.43 4.16 9.89
N TYR A 184 23.46 3.73 8.63
CA TYR A 184 23.75 4.65 7.51
C TYR A 184 22.65 5.71 7.33
N ILE A 185 21.38 5.33 7.49
CA ILE A 185 20.26 6.27 7.50
C ILE A 185 20.37 7.25 8.68
N THR A 186 20.83 6.77 9.83
CA THR A 186 21.04 7.60 11.03
C THR A 186 22.16 8.62 10.81
N GLU A 187 23.31 8.20 10.26
CA GLU A 187 24.44 9.09 9.95
C GLU A 187 24.09 10.09 8.84
N LEU A 188 23.41 9.66 7.78
CA LEU A 188 22.92 10.56 6.74
C LEU A 188 21.98 11.62 7.32
N GLY A 189 21.08 11.25 8.22
CA GLY A 189 20.21 12.19 8.92
C GLY A 189 20.95 13.22 9.78
N LYS A 190 22.14 12.86 10.31
CA LYS A 190 23.01 13.80 11.05
C LYS A 190 23.76 14.73 10.08
N LEU A 191 24.40 14.17 9.05
CA LEU A 191 25.15 14.90 8.02
C LEU A 191 24.27 15.90 7.29
N GLN A 192 23.01 15.57 7.08
CA GLN A 192 22.08 16.44 6.39
C GLN A 192 21.72 17.73 7.14
N ARG A 193 21.98 17.80 8.45
CA ARG A 193 21.92 19.07 9.19
C ARG A 193 22.94 20.08 8.63
N LEU A 194 23.89 19.63 7.80
CA LEU A 194 24.94 20.40 7.15
C LEU A 194 24.81 20.48 5.60
N GLN A 195 23.61 20.23 5.02
CA GLN A 195 23.26 20.37 3.57
C GLN A 195 23.46 19.17 2.62
N ALA A 196 23.09 17.95 2.99
CA ALA A 196 22.83 16.89 2.00
C ALA A 196 21.44 17.11 1.34
N ALA A 197 21.35 17.09 0.00
CA ALA A 197 20.14 17.46 -0.75
C ALA A 197 18.99 16.43 -0.73
N THR A 198 18.75 15.74 0.40
CA THR A 198 17.61 14.80 0.55
C THR A 198 16.42 15.44 1.29
N LYS A 199 15.34 14.70 1.52
CA LYS A 199 14.22 15.14 2.40
C LYS A 199 14.33 14.62 3.83
N LEU A 200 15.40 13.87 4.18
CA LEU A 200 15.56 13.30 5.50
C LEU A 200 15.83 14.37 6.56
N ARG A 201 15.24 14.16 7.72
CA ARG A 201 15.24 15.03 8.90
C ARG A 201 15.22 14.16 10.13
N LEU A 202 15.46 14.73 11.31
CA LEU A 202 15.47 14.01 12.59
C LEU A 202 14.25 13.09 12.81
N ARG A 203 13.05 13.51 12.36
CA ARG A 203 11.82 12.70 12.42
C ARG A 203 11.88 11.36 11.67
N HIS A 204 12.72 11.23 10.66
CA HIS A 204 12.93 10.00 9.89
C HIS A 204 13.80 9.01 10.68
N VAL A 205 14.77 9.54 11.44
CA VAL A 205 15.64 8.76 12.34
C VAL A 205 14.89 8.40 13.63
N GLN A 206 14.13 9.33 14.20
CA GLN A 206 13.21 9.11 15.33
C GLN A 206 11.92 8.41 14.91
N TRP A 207 12.08 7.31 14.18
CA TRP A 207 11.04 6.61 13.43
C TRP A 207 9.88 6.10 14.30
N TYR A 208 10.11 5.83 15.59
CA TYR A 208 9.12 5.27 16.52
C TYR A 208 7.87 6.15 16.65
N ARG A 209 8.05 7.48 16.73
CA ARG A 209 6.93 8.45 16.78
C ARG A 209 6.22 8.63 15.43
N GLU A 210 6.79 8.07 14.37
CA GLU A 210 6.34 8.21 12.98
C GLU A 210 6.08 6.85 12.32
N ARG A 211 5.83 5.81 13.12
CA ARG A 211 5.68 4.40 12.66
C ARG A 211 4.61 4.23 11.59
N ASN A 212 3.54 5.02 11.67
CA ASN A 212 2.37 4.93 10.80
C ASN A 212 2.40 5.91 9.60
N LYS A 213 3.38 6.82 9.51
CA LYS A 213 3.44 7.81 8.43
C LYS A 213 4.12 7.25 7.18
N VAL A 214 3.31 6.84 6.19
CA VAL A 214 3.77 6.31 4.89
C VAL A 214 4.76 7.26 4.21
N LYS A 215 4.46 8.57 4.22
CA LYS A 215 5.34 9.60 3.62
C LYS A 215 6.76 9.57 4.19
N VAL A 216 6.90 9.39 5.50
CA VAL A 216 8.21 9.34 6.18
C VAL A 216 8.94 8.05 5.77
N ALA A 217 8.23 6.93 5.70
CA ALA A 217 8.81 5.66 5.24
C ALA A 217 9.29 5.74 3.78
N ALA A 218 8.48 6.33 2.89
CA ALA A 218 8.82 6.52 1.48
C ALA A 218 10.05 7.44 1.29
N GLN A 219 10.18 8.49 2.10
CA GLN A 219 11.34 9.38 2.04
C GLN A 219 12.63 8.67 2.47
N VAL A 220 12.56 7.82 3.50
CA VAL A 220 13.69 6.98 3.95
C VAL A 220 14.14 6.01 2.85
N LEU A 221 13.20 5.36 2.17
CA LEU A 221 13.46 4.34 1.17
C LEU A 221 13.44 4.90 -0.26
N SER A 222 13.86 6.16 -0.44
CA SER A 222 13.84 6.84 -1.74
C SER A 222 15.17 6.71 -2.50
N SER A 223 15.12 6.85 -3.83
CA SER A 223 16.31 6.97 -4.67
C SER A 223 17.23 8.10 -4.23
N SER A 224 16.67 9.27 -3.90
CA SER A 224 17.45 10.41 -3.40
C SER A 224 18.21 10.13 -2.09
N ALA A 225 17.66 9.28 -1.22
CA ALA A 225 18.34 8.85 -0.01
C ALA A 225 19.47 7.86 -0.34
N ALA A 226 19.24 6.94 -1.28
CA ALA A 226 20.27 6.01 -1.75
C ALA A 226 21.44 6.74 -2.44
N ASP A 227 21.15 7.71 -3.31
CA ASP A 227 22.18 8.51 -3.99
C ASP A 227 23.04 9.27 -2.96
N ALA A 228 22.43 9.82 -1.91
CA ALA A 228 23.16 10.52 -0.85
C ALA A 228 23.92 9.60 0.11
N LEU A 229 23.65 8.30 0.13
CA LEU A 229 24.47 7.30 0.84
C LEU A 229 25.65 6.82 0.02
N HIS A 230 25.57 6.98 -1.30
CA HIS A 230 26.63 6.57 -2.23
C HIS A 230 27.75 7.63 -2.37
N HIS A 231 27.46 8.88 -2.00
CA HIS A 231 28.38 10.02 -2.07
C HIS A 231 28.82 10.46 -0.67
#